data_AF-A0A1G0I676-F1
#
_entry.id   AF-A0A1G0I676-F1
#
_cell.length_a   1.000
_cell.length_b   1.000
_cell.length_c   1.000
_cell.angle_alpha   90.00
_cell.angle_beta   90.00
_cell.angle_gamma   90.00
#
_symmetry.space_group_name_H-M   'P 1'
#
loop_
_entity.id
_entity.type
_entity.pdbx_description
1 polymer ?
#
loop_
_entity_poly.entity_id
_entity_poly.type
_entity_poly.pdbx_seq_one_letter_code
_entity_poly.pdbx_strand_id
1 'polypeptide(L)'
;MIISEIQNKLATWSSEDKTRRFNRVLRLIANRIWLQEAARITLASSGANTPGVDNMNKEKFIQNLPEHLDTIRTQLLSGTYQPQPASLMNG
;
A
#
# COMPACT_ATOMS: atom_id res chain seq x y z
N MET A 1 -6.84 10.24 13.97
CA MET A 1 -6.52 9.88 12.56
C MET A 1 -7.47 8.77 12.14
N ILE A 2 -8.17 8.90 11.00
CA ILE A 2 -9.28 8.02 10.58
C ILE A 2 -8.83 6.58 10.23
N ILE A 3 -7.54 6.37 9.92
CA ILE A 3 -7.00 5.07 9.49
C ILE A 3 -7.10 4.01 10.58
N SER A 4 -6.59 4.28 11.79
CA SER A 4 -6.58 3.33 12.90
C SER A 4 -8.00 2.99 13.39
N GLU A 5 -8.91 3.97 13.35
CA GLU A 5 -10.31 3.75 13.73
C GLU A 5 -11.01 2.77 12.79
N ILE A 6 -10.86 2.96 11.47
CA ILE A 6 -11.45 2.06 10.47
C ILE A 6 -10.79 0.67 10.54
N GLN A 7 -9.46 0.60 10.71
CA GLN A 7 -8.76 -0.68 10.88
C GLN A 7 -9.28 -1.45 12.10
N ASN A 8 -9.46 -0.78 13.25
CA ASN A 8 -10.02 -1.40 14.44
C ASN A 8 -11.44 -1.90 14.22
N LYS A 9 -12.31 -1.11 13.59
CA LYS A 9 -13.69 -1.54 13.26
C LYS A 9 -13.70 -2.77 12.36
N LEU A 10 -12.89 -2.78 11.30
CA LEU A 10 -12.76 -3.94 10.40
C LEU A 10 -12.25 -5.18 11.14
N ALA A 11 -11.28 -5.03 12.04
CA ALA A 11 -10.73 -6.12 12.84
C ALA A 11 -11.77 -6.69 13.82
N THR A 12 -12.52 -5.83 14.53
CA THR A 12 -13.60 -6.23 15.42
C THR A 12 -14.68 -6.98 14.66
N TRP A 13 -15.23 -6.39 13.59
CA TRP A 13 -16.33 -7.00 12.84
C TRP A 13 -15.95 -8.30 12.13
N SER A 14 -14.70 -8.45 11.69
CA SER A 14 -14.22 -9.71 11.10
C SER A 14 -13.99 -10.80 12.14
N SER A 15 -13.68 -10.43 13.38
CA SER A 15 -13.53 -11.37 14.50
C SER A 15 -14.88 -11.85 15.03
N GLU A 16 -15.88 -10.96 15.07
CA GLU A 16 -17.25 -11.26 15.52
C GLU A 16 -18.01 -12.15 14.52
N ASP A 17 -17.80 -11.98 13.22
CA ASP A 17 -18.46 -12.75 12.18
C ASP A 17 -17.50 -13.08 11.03
N LYS A 18 -17.03 -14.34 11.00
CA LYS A 18 -16.12 -14.84 9.96
C LYS A 18 -16.76 -14.93 8.57
N THR A 19 -18.10 -14.89 8.48
CA THR A 19 -18.83 -14.93 7.20
C THR A 19 -19.01 -13.53 6.60
N ARG A 20 -18.84 -12.47 7.41
CA ARG A 20 -18.95 -11.09 6.98
C ARG A 20 -17.98 -10.77 5.85
N ARG A 21 -18.51 -10.25 4.75
CA ARG A 21 -17.72 -9.80 3.59
C ARG A 21 -17.65 -8.28 3.55
N PHE A 22 -16.44 -7.75 3.44
CA PHE A 22 -16.20 -6.32 3.26
C PHE A 22 -16.08 -6.00 1.77
N ASN A 23 -17.23 -5.73 1.16
CA ASN A 23 -17.26 -5.29 -0.23
C ASN A 23 -16.69 -3.86 -0.24
N ARG A 24 -15.58 -3.62 -0.97
CA ARG A 24 -14.87 -2.33 -1.16
C ARG A 24 -13.62 -2.07 -0.31
N VAL A 25 -13.01 -3.07 0.33
CA VAL A 25 -11.69 -2.91 0.99
C VAL A 25 -10.65 -2.32 0.05
N LEU A 26 -10.62 -2.73 -1.22
CA LEU A 26 -9.68 -2.20 -2.21
C LEU A 26 -9.84 -0.68 -2.43
N ARG A 27 -11.08 -0.18 -2.44
CA ARG A 27 -11.35 1.27 -2.54
C ARG A 27 -10.89 2.04 -1.29
N LEU A 28 -11.00 1.40 -0.12
CA LEU A 28 -10.51 1.96 1.13
C LEU A 28 -8.99 2.07 1.13
N ILE A 29 -8.28 1.00 0.75
CA ILE A 29 -6.81 0.97 0.66
C ILE A 29 -6.31 1.96 -0.40
N ALA A 30 -7.01 2.07 -1.53
CA ALA A 30 -6.64 3.01 -2.60
C ALA A 30 -6.90 4.49 -2.24
N ASN A 31 -7.50 4.80 -1.08
CA ASN A 31 -7.74 6.18 -0.63
C ASN A 31 -6.41 6.96 -0.57
N ARG A 32 -6.39 8.20 -1.07
CA ARG A 32 -5.16 9.01 -1.14
C ARG A 32 -4.47 9.19 0.22
N ILE A 33 -5.24 9.42 1.29
CA ILE A 33 -4.71 9.59 2.64
C ILE A 33 -4.07 8.28 3.14
N TRP A 34 -4.71 7.14 2.85
CA TRP A 34 -4.18 5.82 3.21
C TRP A 34 -2.90 5.48 2.45
N LEU A 35 -2.86 5.76 1.15
CA LEU A 35 -1.68 5.55 0.32
C LEU A 35 -0.51 6.45 0.73
N GLN A 36 -0.79 7.71 1.09
CA GLN A 36 0.22 8.62 1.63
C GLN A 36 0.80 8.12 2.95
N GLU A 37 -0.04 7.66 3.87
CA GLU A 37 0.43 7.10 5.14
C GLU A 37 1.21 5.80 4.95
N ALA A 38 0.75 4.93 4.04
CA ALA A 38 1.49 3.73 3.68
C ALA A 38 2.89 4.09 3.12
N ALA A 39 2.97 5.04 2.19
CA ALA A 39 4.26 5.51 1.66
C ALA A 39 5.16 6.08 2.75
N ARG A 40 4.61 6.89 3.68
CA ARG A 40 5.35 7.45 4.81
C ARG A 40 5.99 6.34 5.66
N ILE A 41 5.23 5.30 5.99
CA ILE A 41 5.71 4.17 6.80
C ILE A 41 6.73 3.34 6.00
N THR A 42 6.42 2.98 4.76
CA THR A 42 7.30 2.17 3.90
C THR A 42 8.65 2.86 3.67
N LEU A 43 8.65 4.15 3.31
CA LEU A 43 9.86 4.93 3.04
C LEU A 43 10.68 5.24 4.31
N ALA A 44 10.10 5.06 5.51
CA ALA A 44 10.84 5.17 6.77
C ALA A 44 11.56 3.88 7.16
N SER A 45 11.23 2.75 6.53
CA SER A 45 11.86 1.46 6.83
C SER A 45 13.28 1.35 6.26
N SER A 46 14.12 0.51 6.88
CA SER A 46 15.49 0.24 6.40
C SER A 46 15.51 -0.38 5.00
N GLY A 47 14.53 -1.24 4.70
CA GLY A 47 14.40 -1.90 3.41
C GLY A 47 14.11 -0.95 2.25
N ALA A 48 13.62 0.27 2.50
CA ALA A 48 13.38 1.25 1.43
C ALA A 48 14.66 1.70 0.72
N ASN A 49 15.83 1.54 1.34
CA ASN A 49 17.12 1.83 0.71
C ASN A 49 17.60 0.70 -0.21
N THR A 50 17.01 -0.48 -0.10
CA THR A 50 17.32 -1.64 -0.95
C THR A 50 16.51 -1.56 -2.25
N PRO A 51 17.18 -1.51 -3.42
CA PRO A 51 16.47 -1.52 -4.69
C PRO A 51 15.69 -2.82 -4.93
N GLY A 52 14.50 -2.69 -5.50
CA GLY A 52 13.74 -3.82 -6.05
C GLY A 52 14.30 -4.32 -7.38
N VAL A 53 13.59 -5.25 -8.03
CA VAL A 53 13.93 -5.76 -9.38
C VAL A 53 13.86 -4.67 -10.46
N ASP A 54 13.12 -3.60 -10.20
CA ASP A 54 12.99 -2.40 -11.01
C ASP A 54 14.09 -1.35 -10.73
N ASN A 55 15.04 -1.68 -9.84
CA ASN A 55 16.09 -0.80 -9.36
C ASN A 55 15.56 0.50 -8.71
N MET A 56 14.31 0.48 -8.23
CA MET A 56 13.68 1.59 -7.51
C MET A 56 14.07 1.52 -6.02
N ASN A 57 14.63 2.60 -5.50
CA ASN A 57 14.91 2.79 -4.07
C ASN A 57 14.15 4.03 -3.54
N LYS A 58 14.23 4.28 -2.24
CA LYS A 58 13.60 5.41 -1.56
C LYS A 58 13.86 6.75 -2.25
N GLU A 59 15.11 7.03 -2.58
CA GLU A 59 15.53 8.31 -3.16
C GLU A 59 14.87 8.55 -4.51
N LYS A 60 14.87 7.55 -5.39
CA LYS A 60 14.19 7.61 -6.69
C LYS A 60 12.67 7.70 -6.54
N PHE A 61 12.10 6.96 -5.60
CA PHE A 61 10.65 6.93 -5.41
C PHE A 61 10.09 8.27 -4.94
N ILE A 62 10.80 8.97 -4.04
CA ILE A 62 10.37 10.26 -3.47
C ILE A 62 10.36 11.38 -4.52
N GLN A 63 11.22 11.31 -5.55
CA GLN A 63 11.31 12.33 -6.59
C GLN A 63 9.98 12.55 -7.34
N ASN A 64 9.18 11.48 -7.50
CA ASN A 64 7.87 11.51 -8.17
C ASN A 64 6.79 10.85 -7.31
N LEU A 65 6.83 11.10 -5.99
CA LEU A 65 5.92 10.46 -5.04
C LEU A 65 4.43 10.67 -5.40
N PRO A 66 3.95 11.90 -5.71
CA PRO A 66 2.55 12.09 -6.08
C PRO A 66 2.12 11.24 -7.28
N GLU A 67 2.94 11.18 -8.32
CA GLU A 67 2.68 10.46 -9.57
C GLU A 67 2.68 8.94 -9.35
N HIS A 68 3.62 8.44 -8.55
CA HIS A 68 3.63 7.03 -8.16
C HIS A 68 2.36 6.64 -7.39
N LEU A 69 1.94 7.46 -6.41
CA LEU A 69 0.72 7.18 -5.64
C LEU A 69 -0.54 7.28 -6.50
N ASP A 70 -0.60 8.21 -7.45
CA ASP A 70 -1.73 8.33 -8.37
C ASP A 70 -1.81 7.14 -9.35
N THR A 71 -0.65 6.69 -9.84
CA THR A 71 -0.54 5.49 -10.69
C THR A 71 -1.00 4.24 -9.94
N ILE A 72 -0.48 4.00 -8.73
CA ILE A 72 -0.88 2.87 -7.88
C ILE A 72 -2.38 2.93 -7.60
N ARG A 73 -2.90 4.10 -7.21
CA ARG A 73 -4.33 4.30 -6.97
C ARG A 73 -5.16 3.92 -8.20
N THR A 74 -4.80 4.43 -9.37
CA THR A 74 -5.53 4.19 -10.62
C THR A 74 -5.54 2.71 -10.95
N GLN A 75 -4.39 2.04 -10.89
CA GLN A 75 -4.25 0.62 -11.15
C GLN A 75 -5.03 -0.26 -10.15
N LEU A 76 -5.05 0.10 -8.86
CA LEU A 76 -5.85 -0.60 -7.86
C LEU A 76 -7.35 -0.45 -8.12
N LEU A 77 -7.80 0.75 -8.52
CA LEU A 77 -9.22 1.02 -8.77
C LEU A 77 -9.72 0.42 -10.09
N SER A 78 -8.87 0.31 -11.11
CA SER A 78 -9.16 -0.36 -12.38
C SER A 78 -8.98 -1.87 -12.34
N GLY A 79 -8.36 -2.41 -11.28
CA GLY A 79 -8.03 -3.83 -11.18
C GLY A 79 -6.87 -4.26 -12.10
N THR A 80 -6.04 -3.31 -12.55
CA THR A 80 -4.90 -3.57 -13.44
C THR A 80 -3.55 -3.53 -12.73
N TYR A 81 -3.53 -3.41 -11.40
CA TYR A 81 -2.30 -3.44 -10.61
C TYR A 81 -1.61 -4.80 -10.75
N GLN A 82 -0.34 -4.78 -11.14
CA GLN A 82 0.50 -5.97 -11.25
C GLN A 82 1.73 -5.82 -10.34
N PRO A 83 1.82 -6.60 -9.24
CA PRO A 83 3.00 -6.55 -8.39
C PRO A 83 4.21 -7.12 -9.15
N GLN A 84 5.35 -6.47 -8.98
CA GLN A 84 6.63 -6.99 -9.46
C GLN A 84 7.08 -8.16 -8.57
N PRO A 85 7.86 -9.12 -9.10
CA PRO A 85 8.43 -10.18 -8.29
C PRO A 85 9.33 -9.59 -7.20
N ALA A 86 9.37 -10.25 -6.04
CA ALA A 86 10.29 -9.86 -4.97
C ALA A 86 11.74 -10.05 -5.45
N SER A 87 12.59 -9.05 -5.18
CA SER A 87 14.02 -9.20 -5.41
C SER A 87 14.55 -10.26 -4.45
N LEU A 88 15.05 -11.38 -4.99
CA LEU A 88 15.82 -12.34 -4.22
C LEU A 88 17.20 -11.70 -4.01
N MET A 89 17.39 -11.02 -2.88
CA MET A 89 18.74 -10.73 -2.42
C MET A 89 19.43 -12.08 -2.18
N ASN A 90 20.36 -12.46 -3.05
CA ASN A 90 21.35 -13.48 -2.72
C ASN A 90 22.13 -12.93 -1.51
N GLY A 91 21.88 -13.51 -0.34
CA GLY A 91 22.67 -13.27 0.87
C GLY A 91 24.07 -13.84 0.78
#